data_AF-D5V4X3-F1
#
_entry.id   AF-D5V4X3-F1
#
_cell.length_a   1.000
_cell.length_b   1.000
_cell.length_c   1.000
_cell.angle_alpha   90.00
_cell.angle_beta   90.00
_cell.angle_gamma   90.00
#
_symmetry.space_group_name_H-M   'P 1'
#
loop_
_entity.id
_entity.type
_entity.pdbx_description
1 polymer ?
#
loop_
_entity_poly.entity_id
_entity_poly.type
_entity_poly.pdbx_seq_one_letter_code
_entity_poly.pdbx_strand_id
1 'polypeptide(L)'
;MHINTMEENYKLENYERFLGEFKEHGSHWDKIEKRTATLFQVLIDGDLKELVFVLKYYPKYIEIVCDHFRYLYNYSGVDADIFAASKLLELSEGYHQKQFVRNLVRKLEKIDELDISSLNKFLDNLLQNQIKLHPIILNFYKNEIKRNIENNTYHKLQIKVIEKNLSKLVVDDSFDFSANDRDANLDIPYMD
;
A
#
# COMPACT_ATOMS: atom_id res chain seq x y z
N MET A 1 -3.95 27.89 2.75
CA MET A 1 -3.64 26.83 3.73
C MET A 1 -4.78 25.82 3.64
N HIS A 2 -4.62 24.75 2.86
CA HIS A 2 -5.64 23.69 2.75
C HIS A 2 -5.12 22.48 3.50
N ILE A 3 -5.71 22.24 4.67
CA ILE A 3 -5.45 21.09 5.52
C ILE A 3 -6.28 19.91 4.97
N ASN A 4 -5.65 18.74 4.97
CA ASN A 4 -6.14 17.45 4.44
C ASN A 4 -7.56 17.08 4.91
N THR A 5 -8.42 16.73 3.96
CA THR A 5 -9.81 16.27 4.15
C THR A 5 -9.96 14.80 4.56
N MET A 6 -8.88 14.04 4.78
CA MET A 6 -9.00 12.63 5.21
C MET A 6 -9.21 12.44 6.72
N GLU A 7 -8.88 13.45 7.55
CA GLU A 7 -8.83 13.28 9.01
C GLU A 7 -10.12 13.71 9.73
N GLU A 8 -11.04 14.41 9.05
CA GLU A 8 -12.23 14.99 9.68
C GLU A 8 -13.26 13.96 10.19
N ASN A 9 -13.11 12.68 9.82
CA ASN A 9 -14.09 11.64 10.13
C ASN A 9 -13.65 10.62 11.21
N TYR A 10 -12.39 10.64 11.65
CA TYR A 10 -11.87 9.66 12.61
C TYR A 10 -11.62 10.31 13.97
N LYS A 11 -12.07 9.63 15.03
CA LYS A 11 -11.91 10.06 16.42
C LYS A 11 -10.87 9.19 17.11
N LEU A 12 -9.80 9.79 17.61
CA LEU A 12 -8.66 9.08 18.19
C LEU A 12 -9.09 8.19 19.38
N GLU A 13 -10.07 8.66 20.15
CA GLU A 13 -10.62 8.00 21.34
C GLU A 13 -11.22 6.62 21.00
N ASN A 14 -11.68 6.41 19.76
CA ASN A 14 -12.21 5.12 19.32
C ASN A 14 -11.14 4.02 19.30
N TYR A 15 -9.88 4.41 19.11
CA TYR A 15 -8.74 3.50 18.95
C TYR A 15 -7.93 3.37 20.24
N GLU A 16 -7.83 4.44 21.04
CA GLU A 16 -7.02 4.51 22.26
C GLU A 16 -7.25 3.34 23.21
N ARG A 17 -8.51 2.96 23.44
CA ARG A 17 -8.86 1.83 24.31
C ARG A 17 -8.28 0.48 23.87
N PHE A 18 -7.91 0.34 22.61
CA PHE A 18 -7.31 -0.87 22.04
C PHE A 18 -5.79 -0.82 21.98
N LEU A 19 -5.18 0.36 22.18
CA LEU A 19 -3.74 0.53 22.18
C LEU A 19 -3.19 0.18 23.57
N GLY A 20 -2.22 -0.72 23.60
CA GLY A 20 -1.62 -1.25 24.83
C GLY A 20 -0.16 -0.91 24.97
N GLU A 21 0.46 -1.49 25.98
CA GLU A 21 1.91 -1.39 26.18
C GLU A 21 2.66 -2.02 25.00
N PHE A 22 3.81 -1.41 24.66
CA PHE A 22 4.73 -1.93 23.66
C PHE A 22 5.97 -2.47 24.39
N LYS A 23 6.25 -3.75 24.22
CA LYS A 23 7.39 -4.43 24.84
C LYS A 23 8.61 -4.30 23.93
N GLU A 24 9.76 -3.99 24.53
CA GLU A 24 11.05 -3.90 23.82
C GLU A 24 11.55 -5.26 23.32
N HIS A 25 11.11 -6.35 23.96
CA HIS A 25 11.51 -7.72 23.65
C HIS A 25 10.31 -8.57 23.23
N GLY A 26 10.54 -9.48 22.29
CA GLY A 26 9.53 -10.33 21.67
C GLY A 26 9.63 -10.28 20.14
N SER A 27 9.00 -11.23 19.47
CA SER A 27 8.91 -11.25 18.01
C SER A 27 7.57 -10.75 17.54
N HIS A 28 7.56 -9.95 16.46
CA HIS A 28 6.34 -9.54 15.78
C HIS A 28 5.23 -9.11 16.76
N TRP A 29 4.05 -9.75 16.74
CA TRP A 29 2.89 -9.44 17.59
C TRP A 29 3.10 -9.66 19.09
N ASP A 30 4.09 -10.42 19.53
CA ASP A 30 4.36 -10.63 20.96
C ASP A 30 4.83 -9.35 21.66
N LYS A 31 5.33 -8.38 20.87
CA LYS A 31 5.72 -7.04 21.34
C LYS A 31 4.52 -6.18 21.73
N ILE A 32 3.29 -6.57 21.39
CA ILE A 32 2.09 -5.78 21.70
C ILE A 32 1.00 -6.63 22.35
N GLU A 33 0.05 -5.96 22.99
CA GLU A 33 -1.10 -6.63 23.57
C GLU A 33 -2.03 -7.21 22.48
N LYS A 34 -2.69 -8.33 22.78
CA LYS A 34 -3.62 -9.00 21.86
C LYS A 34 -4.68 -8.06 21.29
N ARG A 35 -5.23 -7.16 22.12
CA ARG A 35 -6.21 -6.16 21.66
C ARG A 35 -5.65 -5.18 20.62
N THR A 36 -4.38 -4.81 20.76
CA THR A 36 -3.67 -3.95 19.81
C THR A 36 -3.36 -4.69 18.51
N ALA A 37 -2.95 -5.95 18.59
CA ALA A 37 -2.77 -6.79 17.41
C ALA A 37 -4.08 -6.98 16.64
N THR A 38 -5.19 -7.25 17.34
CA THR A 38 -6.52 -7.35 16.72
C THR A 38 -6.94 -6.03 16.07
N LEU A 39 -6.69 -4.89 16.70
CA LEU A 39 -6.94 -3.59 16.07
C LEU A 39 -6.18 -3.49 14.75
N PHE A 40 -4.86 -3.67 14.76
CA PHE A 40 -4.07 -3.51 13.54
C PHE A 40 -4.43 -4.51 12.45
N GLN A 41 -4.80 -5.75 12.78
CA GLN A 41 -5.32 -6.70 11.81
C GLN A 41 -6.56 -6.14 11.09
N VAL A 42 -7.53 -5.64 11.84
CA VAL A 42 -8.76 -5.05 11.27
C VAL A 42 -8.44 -3.83 10.41
N LEU A 43 -7.53 -2.95 10.86
CA LEU A 43 -7.17 -1.75 10.10
C LEU A 43 -6.40 -2.08 8.81
N ILE A 44 -5.56 -3.12 8.83
CA ILE A 44 -4.82 -3.62 7.67
C ILE A 44 -5.76 -4.31 6.67
N ASP A 45 -6.79 -4.99 7.16
CA ASP A 45 -7.84 -5.59 6.33
C ASP A 45 -8.81 -4.54 5.75
N GLY A 46 -8.82 -3.30 6.24
CA GLY A 46 -9.58 -2.19 5.65
C GLY A 46 -8.95 -1.59 4.39
N ASP A 47 -9.34 -0.36 4.02
CA ASP A 47 -8.77 0.39 2.89
C ASP A 47 -7.48 1.17 3.26
N LEU A 48 -6.93 0.91 4.45
CA LEU A 48 -5.76 1.55 5.07
C LEU A 48 -5.94 2.99 5.56
N LYS A 49 -7.08 3.66 5.35
CA LYS A 49 -7.25 5.06 5.80
C LYS A 49 -7.13 5.21 7.31
N GLU A 50 -7.86 4.37 8.04
CA GLU A 50 -7.82 4.34 9.51
C GLU A 50 -6.47 3.87 10.05
N LEU A 51 -5.81 2.92 9.36
CA LEU A 51 -4.47 2.48 9.72
C LEU A 51 -3.48 3.65 9.71
N VAL A 52 -3.44 4.39 8.60
CA VAL A 52 -2.58 5.57 8.45
C VAL A 52 -2.91 6.63 9.48
N PHE A 53 -4.20 6.86 9.75
CA PHE A 53 -4.63 7.78 10.80
C PHE A 53 -4.02 7.38 12.16
N VAL A 54 -4.21 6.14 12.59
CA VAL A 54 -3.69 5.66 13.88
C VAL A 54 -2.15 5.74 13.94
N LEU A 55 -1.44 5.35 12.87
CA LEU A 55 0.03 5.36 12.84
C LEU A 55 0.64 6.77 12.90
N LYS A 56 -0.07 7.79 12.42
CA LYS A 56 0.37 9.20 12.57
C LYS A 56 0.42 9.63 14.05
N TYR A 57 -0.55 9.19 14.85
CA TYR A 57 -0.60 9.51 16.28
C TYR A 57 0.24 8.56 17.13
N TYR A 58 0.43 7.32 16.69
CA TYR A 58 1.19 6.30 17.40
C TYR A 58 2.30 5.68 16.53
N PRO A 59 3.33 6.48 16.17
CA PRO A 59 4.38 6.04 15.25
C PRO A 59 5.21 4.86 15.76
N LYS A 60 5.21 4.60 17.07
CA LYS A 60 5.86 3.43 17.68
C LYS A 60 5.37 2.08 17.12
N TYR A 61 4.21 2.03 16.48
CA TYR A 61 3.68 0.82 15.86
C TYR A 61 3.96 0.70 14.35
N ILE A 62 4.68 1.65 13.74
CA ILE A 62 4.96 1.59 12.29
C ILE A 62 5.76 0.34 11.94
N GLU A 63 6.86 0.07 12.65
CA GLU A 63 7.74 -1.07 12.41
C GLU A 63 6.98 -2.40 12.46
N ILE A 64 6.20 -2.63 13.52
CA ILE A 64 5.45 -3.89 13.70
C ILE A 64 4.34 -4.05 12.65
N VAL A 65 3.74 -2.96 12.17
CA VAL A 65 2.77 -3.02 11.06
C VAL A 65 3.49 -3.38 9.76
N CYS A 66 4.63 -2.76 9.46
CA CYS A 66 5.44 -3.08 8.29
C CYS A 66 5.90 -4.55 8.30
N ASP A 67 6.37 -5.03 9.45
CA ASP A 67 6.70 -6.44 9.65
C ASP A 67 5.49 -7.33 9.42
N HIS A 68 4.28 -6.92 9.82
CA HIS A 68 3.09 -7.76 9.59
C HIS A 68 2.77 -7.90 8.11
N PHE A 69 2.82 -6.80 7.38
CA PHE A 69 2.67 -6.79 5.93
C PHE A 69 3.68 -7.71 5.25
N ARG A 70 4.91 -7.84 5.78
CA ARG A 70 5.91 -8.81 5.26
C ARG A 70 5.38 -10.24 5.23
N TYR A 71 4.60 -10.63 6.23
CA TYR A 71 4.05 -11.99 6.36
C TYR A 71 2.64 -12.15 5.78
N LEU A 72 1.98 -11.07 5.39
CA LEU A 72 0.61 -11.13 4.91
C LEU A 72 0.55 -11.58 3.44
N TYR A 73 0.10 -12.80 3.20
CA TYR A 73 -0.04 -13.35 1.84
C TYR A 73 -1.46 -13.26 1.29
N ASN A 74 -2.46 -13.09 2.16
CA ASN A 74 -3.86 -12.96 1.80
C ASN A 74 -4.44 -11.73 2.50
N TYR A 75 -5.09 -10.87 1.71
CA TYR A 75 -5.88 -9.76 2.22
C TYR A 75 -7.36 -10.14 2.25
N SER A 76 -8.13 -9.45 3.09
CA SER A 76 -9.57 -9.31 2.88
C SER A 76 -9.88 -8.85 1.44
N GLY A 77 -11.10 -9.08 0.96
CA GLY A 77 -11.54 -8.61 -0.38
C GLY A 77 -11.73 -7.10 -0.52
N VAL A 78 -11.13 -6.28 0.37
CA VAL A 78 -11.19 -4.82 0.33
C VAL A 78 -9.85 -4.29 -0.15
N ASP A 79 -9.89 -3.59 -1.28
CA ASP A 79 -8.70 -2.96 -1.85
C ASP A 79 -8.28 -1.74 -1.02
N ALA A 80 -6.97 -1.50 -0.99
CA ALA A 80 -6.40 -0.34 -0.34
C ALA A 80 -6.63 0.94 -1.15
N ASP A 81 -6.88 2.04 -0.44
CA ASP A 81 -6.91 3.37 -1.01
C ASP A 81 -5.50 3.81 -1.42
N ILE A 82 -5.33 4.28 -2.66
CA ILE A 82 -4.01 4.63 -3.23
C ILE A 82 -3.30 5.77 -2.47
N PHE A 83 -4.04 6.69 -1.84
CA PHE A 83 -3.48 7.78 -1.06
C PHE A 83 -3.09 7.31 0.34
N ALA A 84 -3.91 6.46 0.96
CA ALA A 84 -3.55 5.82 2.22
C ALA A 84 -2.32 4.94 2.07
N ALA A 85 -2.27 4.10 1.03
CA ALA A 85 -1.08 3.28 0.72
C ALA A 85 0.16 4.15 0.47
N SER A 86 0.02 5.27 -0.26
CA SER A 86 1.12 6.23 -0.45
C SER A 86 1.62 6.79 0.88
N LYS A 87 0.70 7.19 1.75
CA LYS A 87 1.04 7.72 3.07
C LYS A 87 1.67 6.67 3.98
N LEU A 88 1.25 5.41 3.89
CA LEU A 88 1.88 4.31 4.62
C LEU A 88 3.32 4.07 4.16
N LEU A 89 3.60 4.18 2.85
CA LEU A 89 4.97 4.16 2.34
C LEU A 89 5.81 5.31 2.92
N GLU A 90 5.29 6.54 2.94
CA GLU A 90 6.00 7.66 3.56
C GLU A 90 6.27 7.45 5.05
N LEU A 91 5.28 6.96 5.82
CA LEU A 91 5.45 6.70 7.26
C LEU A 91 6.46 5.59 7.54
N SER A 92 6.62 4.65 6.60
CA SER A 92 7.48 3.48 6.75
C SER A 92 8.89 3.69 6.19
N GLU A 93 9.30 4.91 5.86
CA GLU A 93 10.68 5.21 5.50
C GLU A 93 11.65 4.68 6.57
N GLY A 94 12.61 3.84 6.15
CA GLY A 94 13.51 3.09 7.06
C GLY A 94 13.09 1.64 7.32
N TYR A 95 11.85 1.27 6.99
CA TYR A 95 11.28 -0.08 7.13
C TYR A 95 10.82 -0.68 5.78
N HIS A 96 11.24 -0.11 4.64
CA HIS A 96 10.90 -0.54 3.28
C HIS A 96 11.58 -1.85 2.86
N GLN A 97 11.30 -2.94 3.57
CA GLN A 97 11.67 -4.25 3.11
C GLN A 97 10.92 -4.58 1.81
N LYS A 98 11.58 -5.26 0.87
CA LYS A 98 10.99 -5.59 -0.45
C LYS A 98 9.65 -6.31 -0.32
N GLN A 99 9.53 -7.22 0.64
CA GLN A 99 8.32 -8.01 0.84
C GLN A 99 7.15 -7.17 1.39
N PHE A 100 7.42 -6.20 2.26
CA PHE A 100 6.43 -5.22 2.74
C PHE A 100 5.81 -4.47 1.57
N VAL A 101 6.65 -3.83 0.74
CA VAL A 101 6.20 -3.04 -0.40
C VAL A 101 5.41 -3.90 -1.39
N ARG A 102 5.90 -5.12 -1.68
CA ARG A 102 5.21 -6.07 -2.56
C ARG A 102 3.81 -6.42 -2.07
N ASN A 103 3.67 -6.73 -0.79
CA ASN A 103 2.39 -7.10 -0.22
C ASN A 103 1.45 -5.88 -0.16
N LEU A 104 1.96 -4.70 0.17
CA LEU A 104 1.18 -3.46 0.11
C LEU A 104 0.62 -3.19 -1.29
N VAL A 105 1.44 -3.24 -2.35
CA VAL A 105 0.93 -3.00 -3.72
C VAL A 105 -0.02 -4.10 -4.20
N ARG A 106 0.08 -5.33 -3.66
CA ARG A 106 -0.88 -6.40 -3.93
C ARG A 106 -2.26 -6.13 -3.36
N LYS A 107 -2.38 -5.30 -2.32
CA LYS A 107 -3.68 -4.88 -1.76
C LYS A 107 -4.36 -3.79 -2.60
N LEU A 108 -3.64 -3.15 -3.52
CA LEU A 108 -4.23 -2.10 -4.36
C LEU A 108 -5.22 -2.66 -5.38
N GLU A 109 -6.16 -1.80 -5.79
CA GLU A 109 -7.17 -2.08 -6.82
C GLU A 109 -6.53 -2.68 -8.07
N LYS A 110 -7.15 -3.77 -8.55
CA LYS A 110 -6.74 -4.47 -9.77
C LYS A 110 -7.32 -3.75 -10.99
N ILE A 111 -6.46 -3.52 -11.99
CA ILE A 111 -6.81 -2.75 -13.18
C ILE A 111 -6.65 -3.54 -14.49
N ASP A 112 -6.35 -4.83 -14.39
CA ASP A 112 -6.15 -5.74 -15.52
C ASP A 112 -7.44 -5.99 -16.32
N GLU A 113 -8.60 -5.89 -15.68
CA GLU A 113 -9.91 -6.01 -16.34
C GLU A 113 -10.48 -4.67 -16.85
N LEU A 114 -9.82 -3.53 -16.59
CA LEU A 114 -10.32 -2.23 -17.07
C LEU A 114 -10.28 -2.16 -18.59
N ASP A 115 -11.36 -1.65 -19.18
CA ASP A 115 -11.39 -1.29 -20.59
C ASP A 115 -10.57 -0.03 -20.88
N ILE A 116 -10.32 0.25 -22.16
CA ILE A 116 -9.48 1.37 -22.59
C ILE A 116 -9.99 2.73 -22.07
N SER A 117 -11.30 2.90 -21.92
CA SER A 117 -11.92 4.14 -21.44
C SER A 117 -11.63 4.34 -19.95
N SER A 118 -11.85 3.30 -19.16
CA SER A 118 -11.63 3.30 -17.70
C SER A 118 -10.15 3.39 -17.37
N LEU A 119 -9.29 2.70 -18.14
CA LEU A 119 -7.85 2.77 -18.01
C LEU A 119 -7.30 4.19 -18.25
N ASN A 120 -7.82 4.90 -19.26
CA ASN A 120 -7.46 6.30 -19.50
C ASN A 120 -7.90 7.21 -18.35
N LYS A 121 -9.14 7.06 -17.87
CA LYS A 121 -9.63 7.83 -16.71
C LYS A 121 -8.78 7.58 -15.46
N PHE A 122 -8.41 6.33 -15.23
CA PHE A 122 -7.54 5.95 -14.12
C PHE A 122 -6.15 6.60 -14.24
N LEU A 123 -5.53 6.53 -15.42
CA LEU A 123 -4.24 7.18 -15.69
C LEU A 123 -4.30 8.71 -15.54
N ASP A 124 -5.38 9.34 -16.02
CA ASP A 124 -5.58 10.78 -15.85
C ASP A 124 -5.71 11.15 -14.36
N ASN A 125 -6.40 10.33 -13.56
CA ASN A 125 -6.48 10.50 -12.11
C ASN A 125 -5.11 10.39 -11.44
N LEU A 126 -4.28 9.42 -11.85
CA LEU A 126 -2.90 9.30 -11.36
C LEU A 126 -2.08 10.54 -11.69
N LEU A 127 -2.17 11.06 -12.92
CA LEU A 127 -1.44 12.25 -13.35
C LEU A 127 -1.86 13.50 -12.57
N GLN A 128 -3.17 13.68 -12.37
CA GLN A 128 -3.71 14.83 -11.61
C GLN A 128 -3.27 14.81 -10.14
N ASN A 129 -3.09 13.62 -9.58
CA ASN A 129 -2.78 13.43 -8.17
C ASN A 129 -1.35 12.99 -7.88
N GLN A 130 -0.48 12.95 -8.89
CA GLN A 130 0.88 12.43 -8.80
C GLN A 130 1.70 13.01 -7.64
N ILE A 131 1.54 14.30 -7.32
CA ILE A 131 2.26 14.96 -6.22
C ILE A 131 1.87 14.38 -4.85
N LYS A 132 0.68 13.79 -4.73
CA LYS A 132 0.16 13.19 -3.50
C LYS A 132 0.38 11.67 -3.44
N LEU A 133 0.93 11.08 -4.49
CA LEU A 133 1.10 9.64 -4.62
C LEU A 133 2.58 9.29 -4.52
N HIS A 134 2.86 8.21 -3.80
CA HIS A 134 4.24 7.77 -3.62
C HIS A 134 4.80 7.24 -4.96
N PRO A 135 6.04 7.60 -5.36
CA PRO A 135 6.63 7.21 -6.64
C PRO A 135 6.63 5.70 -6.92
N ILE A 136 6.73 4.86 -5.88
CA ILE A 136 6.61 3.39 -5.97
C ILE A 136 5.21 2.97 -6.43
N ILE A 137 4.13 3.59 -5.91
CA ILE A 137 2.76 3.26 -6.33
C ILE A 137 2.52 3.67 -7.78
N LEU A 138 3.07 4.82 -8.17
CA LEU A 138 3.03 5.27 -9.57
C LEU A 138 3.78 4.31 -10.50
N ASN A 139 4.95 3.79 -10.07
CA ASN A 139 5.68 2.78 -10.83
C ASN A 139 4.89 1.47 -10.94
N PHE A 140 4.29 1.00 -9.84
CA PHE A 140 3.44 -0.19 -9.84
C PHE A 140 2.32 -0.07 -10.88
N TYR A 141 1.52 0.99 -10.84
CA TYR A 141 0.44 1.17 -11.80
C TYR A 141 0.93 1.43 -13.22
N LYS A 142 2.07 2.12 -13.41
CA LYS A 142 2.70 2.26 -14.73
C LYS A 142 2.97 0.89 -15.35
N ASN A 143 3.43 -0.08 -14.55
CA ASN A 143 3.69 -1.44 -15.01
C ASN A 143 2.39 -2.24 -15.25
N GLU A 144 1.40 -2.11 -14.38
CA GLU A 144 0.10 -2.77 -14.57
C GLU A 144 -0.65 -2.24 -15.81
N ILE A 145 -0.63 -0.93 -16.06
CA ILE A 145 -1.22 -0.33 -17.27
C ILE A 145 -0.49 -0.84 -18.53
N LYS A 146 0.84 -0.94 -18.51
CA LYS A 146 1.62 -1.52 -19.61
C LYS A 146 1.22 -2.97 -19.89
N ARG A 147 1.11 -3.80 -18.84
CA ARG A 147 0.65 -5.19 -18.99
C ARG A 147 -0.77 -5.25 -19.56
N ASN A 148 -1.68 -4.40 -19.08
CA ASN A 148 -3.04 -4.35 -19.59
C ASN A 148 -3.07 -4.05 -21.10
N ILE A 149 -2.37 -3.01 -21.57
CA ILE A 149 -2.36 -2.65 -23.00
C ILE A 149 -1.61 -3.65 -23.88
N GLU A 150 -0.66 -4.41 -23.33
CA GLU A 150 0.05 -5.49 -24.04
C GLU A 150 -0.82 -6.75 -24.17
N ASN A 151 -1.63 -7.06 -23.16
CA ASN A 151 -2.46 -8.26 -23.12
C ASN A 151 -3.83 -8.09 -23.80
N ASN A 152 -4.28 -6.85 -24.00
CA ASN A 152 -5.57 -6.56 -24.62
C ASN A 152 -5.43 -6.10 -26.08
N THR A 153 -6.46 -6.38 -26.89
CA THR A 153 -6.49 -5.97 -28.31
C THR A 153 -7.06 -4.57 -28.46
N TYR A 154 -6.30 -3.55 -28.07
CA TYR A 154 -6.67 -2.15 -28.28
C TYR A 154 -6.20 -1.59 -29.61
N HIS A 155 -6.87 -0.54 -30.10
CA HIS A 155 -6.45 0.13 -31.32
C HIS A 155 -5.10 0.83 -31.12
N LYS A 156 -4.21 0.76 -32.13
CA LYS A 156 -2.84 1.31 -32.06
C LYS A 156 -2.78 2.78 -31.63
N LEU A 157 -3.72 3.62 -32.09
CA LEU A 157 -3.75 5.03 -31.69
C LEU A 157 -4.12 5.21 -30.21
N GLN A 158 -4.99 4.35 -29.66
CA GLN A 158 -5.37 4.42 -28.24
C GLN A 158 -4.17 4.03 -27.36
N ILE A 159 -3.44 2.99 -27.75
CA ILE A 159 -2.18 2.58 -27.09
C ILE A 159 -1.19 3.74 -27.07
N LYS A 160 -0.99 4.43 -28.21
CA LYS A 160 -0.07 5.57 -28.30
C LYS A 160 -0.46 6.73 -27.39
N VAL A 161 -1.76 6.98 -27.20
CA VAL A 161 -2.25 8.00 -26.25
C VAL A 161 -1.89 7.62 -24.81
N ILE A 162 -2.12 6.36 -24.42
CA ILE A 162 -1.76 5.85 -23.10
C ILE A 162 -0.25 5.92 -22.87
N GLU A 163 0.57 5.42 -23.80
CA GLU A 163 2.03 5.47 -23.70
C GLU A 163 2.56 6.90 -23.49
N LYS A 164 1.99 7.86 -24.22
CA LYS A 164 2.32 9.29 -24.08
C LYS A 164 1.94 9.85 -22.71
N ASN A 165 0.85 9.37 -22.11
CA ASN A 165 0.45 9.80 -20.77
C ASN A 165 1.28 9.10 -19.69
N LEU A 166 1.60 7.82 -19.86
CA LEU A 166 2.49 7.07 -18.96
C LEU A 166 3.88 7.69 -18.85
N SER A 167 4.43 8.24 -19.93
CA SER A 167 5.76 8.89 -19.90
C SER A 167 5.80 10.18 -19.09
N LYS A 168 4.64 10.75 -18.73
CA LYS A 168 4.54 11.92 -17.85
C LYS A 168 4.56 11.55 -16.36
N LEU A 169 4.42 10.26 -16.04
CA LEU A 169 4.46 9.81 -14.66
C LEU A 169 5.89 9.94 -14.10
N VAL A 170 6.03 10.62 -12.97
CA VAL A 170 7.27 10.71 -12.19
C VAL A 170 7.26 9.56 -11.21
N VAL A 171 8.07 8.55 -11.51
CA VAL A 171 8.07 7.26 -10.80
C VAL A 171 9.44 6.97 -10.20
N ASP A 172 9.46 6.03 -9.25
CA ASP A 172 10.69 5.39 -8.80
C ASP A 172 10.84 4.02 -9.47
N ASP A 173 11.70 3.96 -10.50
CA ASP A 173 11.99 2.74 -11.26
C ASP A 173 13.00 1.81 -10.54
N SER A 174 13.48 2.15 -9.32
CA SER A 174 14.46 1.34 -8.58
C SER A 174 13.87 0.08 -7.94
N PHE A 175 12.55 0.06 -7.73
CA PHE A 175 11.87 -1.05 -7.07
C PHE A 175 11.49 -2.16 -8.07
N ASP A 176 12.00 -3.37 -7.86
CA ASP A 176 11.67 -4.54 -8.67
C ASP A 176 10.47 -5.31 -8.08
N PHE A 177 9.32 -5.18 -8.74
CA PHE A 177 8.10 -5.92 -8.39
C PHE A 177 8.11 -7.38 -8.86
N SER A 178 9.03 -7.77 -9.75
CA SER A 178 9.07 -9.08 -10.42
C SER A 178 9.91 -10.13 -9.70
N ALA A 179 10.79 -9.73 -8.79
CA ALA A 179 11.64 -10.66 -8.05
C ALA A 179 10.79 -11.72 -7.31
N ASN A 180 11.00 -13.01 -7.57
CA ASN A 180 10.32 -14.06 -6.81
C ASN A 180 11.07 -14.44 -5.52
N ASP A 181 12.20 -13.79 -5.26
CA ASP A 181 13.01 -14.02 -4.08
C ASP A 181 12.14 -13.76 -2.84
N ARG A 182 11.78 -14.85 -2.16
CA ARG A 182 11.34 -14.80 -0.78
C ARG A 182 12.54 -14.29 -0.01
N ASP A 183 12.30 -13.31 0.85
CA ASP A 183 13.32 -12.84 1.78
C ASP A 183 13.92 -14.06 2.50
N ALA A 184 15.21 -14.34 2.30
CA ALA A 184 15.85 -15.61 2.67
C ALA A 184 15.80 -15.92 4.18
N ASN A 185 15.37 -14.95 4.99
CA ASN A 185 15.14 -15.04 6.42
C ASN A 185 13.64 -15.16 6.79
N LEU A 186 12.79 -15.66 5.89
CA LEU A 186 11.39 -16.01 6.18
C LEU A 186 11.25 -17.38 6.88
N ASP A 187 12.29 -17.85 7.58
CA ASP A 187 12.13 -18.93 8.56
C ASP A 187 11.18 -18.43 9.64
N ILE A 188 9.93 -18.88 9.55
CA ILE A 188 8.85 -18.57 10.46
C ILE A 188 9.15 -19.34 11.75
N PRO A 189 9.48 -18.72 12.90
CA PRO A 189 9.75 -19.45 14.14
C PRO A 189 8.50 -20.07 14.77
N TYR A 190 7.33 -19.91 14.16
CA TYR A 190 6.01 -20.16 14.76
C TYR A 190 5.16 -21.20 14.00
N MET A 191 5.81 -22.13 13.32
CA MET A 191 5.18 -23.33 12.76
C MET A 191 5.75 -24.59 13.45
N ASP A 192 5.76 -24.58 14.78
CA ASP A 192 5.80 -25.79 15.62
C ASP A 192 4.45 -25.93 16.36
#